data_AF-A0A381V879-F1
#
_entry.id   AF-A0A381V879-F1
#
_cell.length_a   1.000
_cell.length_b   1.000
_cell.length_c   1.000
_cell.angle_alpha   90.00
_cell.angle_beta   90.00
_cell.angle_gamma   90.00
#
_symmetry.space_group_name_H-M   'P 1'
#
loop_
_entity.id
_entity.type
_entity.pdbx_description
1 polymer ?
#
loop_
_entity_poly.entity_id
_entity_poly.type
_entity_poly.pdbx_seq_one_letter_code
_entity_poly.pdbx_strand_id
1 'polypeptide(L)'
;MQVSRTVAALPGVEDAALMMGTPANQEILENSDLLVPDGESAGGGDLIVAIRAEDETAATAAMDQAVLLLDHPAAVRAASAAVQPRTLRSALRVDPNANLALISVPGDFAAAEARKALRAGLHVMIFSDNVSLD
;
A
#
# COMPACT_ATOMS: atom_id res chain seq x y z
N MET A 1 2.44 0.24 -5.42
CA MET A 1 2.79 -0.82 -4.44
C MET A 1 3.76 -1.80 -5.09
N GLN A 2 4.64 -2.47 -4.34
CA GLN A 2 5.60 -3.43 -4.94
C GLN A 2 4.87 -4.64 -5.55
N VAL A 3 3.83 -5.14 -4.88
CA VAL A 3 3.04 -6.30 -5.33
C VAL A 3 2.38 -6.05 -6.69
N SER A 4 1.69 -4.92 -6.88
CA SER A 4 1.05 -4.60 -8.17
C SER A 4 2.05 -4.55 -9.32
N ARG A 5 3.24 -4.00 -9.07
CA ARG A 5 4.32 -3.95 -10.08
C ARG A 5 4.88 -5.32 -10.41
N THR A 6 4.99 -6.21 -9.42
CA THR A 6 5.43 -7.59 -9.64
C THR A 6 4.40 -8.38 -10.44
N VAL A 7 3.12 -8.25 -10.10
CA VAL A 7 2.02 -8.94 -10.80
C VAL A 7 1.90 -8.44 -12.24
N ALA A 8 1.96 -7.13 -12.47
CA ALA A 8 1.93 -6.53 -13.81
C ALA A 8 3.13 -6.92 -14.70
N ALA A 9 4.21 -7.46 -14.13
CA ALA A 9 5.39 -7.90 -14.86
C ALA A 9 5.35 -9.41 -15.21
N LEU A 10 4.30 -10.13 -14.85
CA LEU A 10 4.16 -11.55 -15.14
C LEU A 10 3.86 -11.78 -16.63
N PRO A 11 4.34 -12.87 -17.23
CA PRO A 11 4.03 -13.21 -18.62
C PRO A 11 2.52 -13.32 -18.85
N GLY A 12 2.04 -12.72 -19.94
CA GLY A 12 0.64 -12.74 -20.33
C GLY A 12 -0.26 -11.77 -19.55
N VAL A 13 0.28 -10.99 -18.60
CA VAL A 13 -0.47 -9.90 -17.94
C VAL A 13 -0.32 -8.62 -18.76
N GLU A 14 -1.44 -8.04 -19.16
CA GLU A 14 -1.48 -6.77 -19.88
C GLU A 14 -1.48 -5.59 -18.91
N ASP A 15 -2.21 -5.72 -17.80
CA ASP A 15 -2.30 -4.70 -16.76
C ASP A 15 -2.75 -5.29 -15.42
N ALA A 16 -2.28 -4.70 -14.32
CA ALA A 16 -2.68 -5.13 -12.98
C ALA A 16 -2.63 -4.00 -11.95
N ALA A 17 -3.67 -3.94 -11.12
CA ALA A 17 -3.80 -2.97 -10.05
C ALA A 17 -4.22 -3.63 -8.74
N LEU A 18 -3.66 -3.15 -7.63
CA LEU A 18 -4.08 -3.50 -6.28
C LEU A 18 -4.41 -2.21 -5.53
N MET A 19 -5.67 -2.03 -5.17
CA MET A 19 -6.18 -0.79 -4.57
C MET A 19 -7.27 -1.08 -3.55
N MET A 20 -7.37 -0.26 -2.49
CA MET A 20 -8.50 -0.34 -1.57
C MET A 20 -9.79 0.07 -2.30
N GLY A 21 -10.94 -0.53 -2.00
CA GLY A 21 -12.24 -0.23 -2.62
C GLY A 21 -12.86 1.13 -2.25
N THR A 22 -12.04 2.15 -2.02
CA THR A 22 -12.52 3.53 -1.82
C THR A 22 -13.04 4.11 -3.14
N PRO A 23 -14.01 5.05 -3.13
CA PRO A 23 -14.54 5.65 -4.35
C PRO A 23 -13.48 6.20 -5.31
N ALA A 24 -12.48 6.91 -4.79
CA ALA A 24 -11.38 7.46 -5.60
C ALA A 24 -10.55 6.38 -6.31
N ASN A 25 -10.33 5.24 -5.66
CA ASN A 25 -9.60 4.12 -6.27
C ASN A 25 -10.46 3.35 -7.28
N GLN A 26 -11.76 3.20 -7.02
CA GLN A 26 -12.68 2.59 -7.99
C GLN A 26 -12.72 3.42 -9.28
N GLU A 27 -12.77 4.75 -9.20
CA GLU A 27 -12.69 5.65 -10.36
C GLU A 27 -11.36 5.47 -11.13
N ILE A 28 -10.23 5.26 -10.44
CA ILE A 28 -8.95 4.97 -11.11
C ILE A 28 -9.00 3.63 -11.86
N LEU A 29 -9.60 2.59 -11.26
CA LEU A 29 -9.74 1.27 -11.86
C LEU A 29 -10.67 1.30 -13.08
N GLU A 30 -11.76 2.05 -13.00
CA GLU A 30 -12.71 2.26 -14.11
C GLU A 30 -12.02 2.95 -15.29
N ASN A 31 -11.29 4.04 -15.04
CA ASN A 31 -10.53 4.76 -16.07
C ASN A 31 -9.39 3.93 -16.70
N SER A 32 -9.01 2.81 -16.09
CA SER A 32 -7.97 1.90 -16.58
C SER A 32 -8.54 0.62 -17.22
N ASP A 33 -9.86 0.55 -17.43
CA ASP A 33 -10.58 -0.64 -17.92
C ASP A 33 -10.28 -1.90 -17.08
N LEU A 34 -10.08 -1.71 -15.77
CA LEU A 34 -9.75 -2.77 -14.80
C LEU A 34 -10.87 -3.02 -13.79
N LEU A 35 -11.85 -2.10 -13.67
CA LEU A 35 -13.00 -2.31 -12.81
C LEU A 35 -14.06 -3.16 -13.52
N VAL A 36 -14.47 -4.25 -12.88
CA VAL A 36 -15.57 -5.11 -13.31
C VAL A 36 -16.67 -5.09 -12.24
N PRO A 37 -17.92 -5.52 -12.55
CA PRO A 37 -19.05 -5.39 -11.62
C PRO A 37 -18.82 -5.96 -10.23
N ASP A 38 -18.05 -7.05 -10.11
CA ASP A 38 -17.70 -7.63 -8.81
C ASP A 38 -16.91 -6.65 -7.92
N GLY A 39 -16.04 -5.83 -8.53
CA GLY A 39 -15.22 -4.82 -7.84
C GLY A 39 -15.97 -3.57 -7.41
N GLU A 40 -17.11 -3.25 -8.03
CA GLU A 40 -17.95 -2.08 -7.67
C GLU A 40 -18.56 -2.24 -6.27
N SER A 41 -18.75 -3.48 -5.84
CA SER A 41 -19.31 -3.81 -4.51
C SER A 41 -18.31 -3.67 -3.36
N ALA A 42 -17.02 -3.53 -3.66
CA ALA A 42 -15.97 -3.48 -2.66
C ALA A 42 -16.00 -2.16 -1.88
N GLY A 43 -16.01 -2.23 -0.55
CA GLY A 43 -15.93 -1.05 0.31
C GLY A 43 -14.50 -0.57 0.51
N GLY A 44 -14.32 0.59 1.15
CA GLY A 44 -12.99 1.16 1.44
C GLY A 44 -12.10 0.27 2.33
N GLY A 45 -12.66 -0.71 3.04
CA GLY A 45 -11.93 -1.70 3.82
C GLY A 45 -11.47 -2.93 3.03
N ASP A 46 -11.95 -3.09 1.80
CA ASP A 46 -11.66 -4.25 0.95
C ASP A 46 -10.52 -3.94 -0.01
N LEU A 47 -9.67 -4.93 -0.28
CA LEU A 47 -8.61 -4.81 -1.28
C LEU A 47 -9.13 -5.40 -2.61
N ILE A 48 -9.19 -4.56 -3.64
CA ILE A 48 -9.45 -4.99 -5.01
C ILE A 48 -8.12 -5.40 -5.65
N VAL A 49 -8.08 -6.61 -6.21
CA VAL A 49 -7.00 -7.12 -7.06
C VAL A 49 -7.56 -7.26 -8.47
N ALA A 50 -7.22 -6.33 -9.35
CA ALA A 50 -7.69 -6.32 -10.73
C ALA A 50 -6.55 -6.73 -11.68
N ILE A 51 -6.82 -7.68 -12.57
CA ILE A 51 -5.84 -8.24 -13.51
C ILE A 51 -6.51 -8.37 -14.87
N ARG A 52 -5.89 -7.80 -15.90
CA ARG A 52 -6.20 -8.04 -17.30
C ARG A 52 -5.05 -8.81 -17.93
N ALA A 53 -5.37 -9.90 -18.61
CA ALA A 53 -4.39 -10.83 -19.17
C ALA A 53 -4.84 -11.33 -20.54
N GLU A 54 -3.89 -11.85 -21.32
CA GLU A 54 -4.10 -12.39 -22.66
C GLU A 54 -5.07 -13.58 -22.66
N ASP A 55 -5.05 -14.39 -21.59
CA ASP A 55 -5.95 -15.52 -21.39
C ASP A 55 -6.22 -15.83 -19.89
N GLU A 56 -7.19 -16.70 -19.66
CA GLU A 56 -7.63 -17.12 -18.31
C GLU A 56 -6.50 -17.82 -17.51
N THR A 57 -5.57 -18.48 -18.21
CA THR A 57 -4.47 -19.21 -17.56
C THR A 57 -3.46 -18.22 -16.99
N ALA A 58 -3.11 -17.18 -17.76
CA ALA A 58 -2.27 -16.09 -17.32
C ALA A 58 -2.94 -15.28 -16.19
N ALA A 59 -4.25 -15.00 -16.30
CA ALA A 59 -5.02 -14.33 -15.25
C ALA A 59 -4.99 -15.11 -13.93
N THR A 60 -5.27 -16.42 -13.98
CA THR A 60 -5.28 -17.29 -12.79
C THR A 60 -3.89 -17.36 -12.15
N ALA A 61 -2.84 -17.57 -12.95
CA ALA A 61 -1.47 -17.62 -12.45
C ALA A 61 -1.03 -16.30 -11.79
N ALA A 62 -1.45 -15.16 -12.37
CA ALA A 62 -1.17 -13.85 -11.82
C ALA A 62 -1.93 -13.60 -10.51
N MET A 63 -3.19 -14.05 -10.42
CA MET A 63 -3.99 -13.97 -9.20
C MET A 63 -3.38 -14.83 -8.08
N ASP A 64 -2.99 -16.07 -8.36
CA ASP A 64 -2.32 -16.96 -7.41
C ASP A 64 -1.02 -16.33 -6.87
N GLN A 65 -0.22 -15.73 -7.77
CA GLN A 65 1.00 -15.04 -7.39
C GLN A 65 0.72 -13.79 -6.54
N ALA A 66 -0.35 -13.04 -6.84
CA ALA A 66 -0.77 -11.90 -6.04
C ALA A 66 -1.13 -12.33 -4.61
N VAL A 67 -1.94 -13.40 -4.46
CA VAL A 67 -2.32 -13.97 -3.16
C VAL A 67 -1.08 -14.42 -2.38
N LEU A 68 -0.16 -15.16 -3.01
CA LEU A 68 1.09 -15.60 -2.37
C LEU A 68 1.94 -14.43 -1.86
N LEU A 69 2.04 -13.33 -2.63
CA LEU A 69 2.79 -12.14 -2.23
C LEU A 69 2.11 -11.38 -1.07
N LEU A 70 0.78 -11.40 -1.01
CA LEU A 70 0.00 -10.79 0.07
C LEU A 70 0.08 -11.61 1.36
N ASP A 71 0.07 -12.93 1.28
CA ASP A 71 0.17 -13.85 2.43
C ASP A 71 1.60 -13.95 3.00
N HIS A 72 2.60 -13.72 2.16
CA HIS A 72 4.01 -13.76 2.53
C HIS A 72 4.72 -12.42 2.32
N PRO A 73 4.37 -11.35 3.09
CA PRO A 73 5.08 -10.07 3.04
C PRO A 73 6.53 -10.17 3.56
N ALA A 74 6.97 -11.36 3.99
CA ALA A 74 8.27 -11.64 4.59
C ALA A 74 9.45 -11.56 3.60
N ALA A 75 9.25 -11.74 2.29
CA ALA A 75 10.35 -11.66 1.33
C ALA A 75 10.98 -10.25 1.25
N VAL A 76 10.23 -9.20 1.60
CA VAL A 76 10.73 -7.82 1.71
C VAL A 76 11.52 -7.59 3.00
N ARG A 77 11.34 -8.43 4.03
CA ARG A 77 12.03 -8.29 5.33
C ARG A 77 13.50 -8.71 5.26
N ALA A 78 13.90 -9.50 4.28
CA ALA A 78 15.27 -10.01 4.16
C ALA A 78 16.30 -8.96 3.69
N ALA A 79 15.86 -7.84 3.09
CA ALA A 79 16.76 -6.81 2.57
C ALA A 79 17.30 -5.84 3.65
N SER A 80 16.82 -5.94 4.90
CA SER A 80 17.26 -5.07 5.99
C SER A 80 17.42 -5.88 7.28
N ALA A 81 18.61 -6.44 7.48
CA ALA A 81 19.06 -6.92 8.79
C ALA A 81 19.20 -5.79 9.84
N ALA A 82 18.82 -4.55 9.52
CA ALA A 82 18.77 -3.45 10.47
C ALA A 82 17.59 -3.63 11.43
N VAL A 83 17.84 -3.36 12.72
CA VAL A 83 16.83 -3.28 13.77
C VAL A 83 15.68 -2.38 13.28
N GLN A 84 14.52 -2.97 13.00
CA GLN A 84 13.33 -2.18 12.66
C GLN A 84 12.69 -1.65 13.95
N PRO A 85 12.85 -0.36 14.26
CA PRO A 85 12.34 0.19 15.50
C PRO A 85 10.81 0.19 15.45
N ARG A 86 10.15 -0.41 16.46
CA ARG A 86 8.68 -0.51 16.50
C ARG A 86 7.99 0.77 16.97
N THR A 87 8.76 1.75 17.42
CA THR A 87 8.26 3.02 17.95
C THR A 87 9.13 4.17 17.46
N LEU A 88 8.54 5.36 17.35
CA LEU A 88 9.27 6.59 17.04
C LEU A 88 10.44 6.81 18.02
N ARG A 89 10.21 6.59 19.32
CA ARG A 89 11.25 6.74 20.34
C ARG A 89 12.42 5.78 20.14
N SER A 90 12.15 4.52 19.74
CA SER A 90 13.23 3.58 19.42
C SER A 90 13.94 3.96 18.12
N ALA A 91 13.23 4.51 17.14
CA ALA A 91 13.84 4.96 15.89
C ALA A 91 14.83 6.12 16.14
N LEU A 92 14.44 7.10 16.95
CA LEU A 92 15.30 8.24 17.31
C LEU A 92 16.50 7.85 18.19
N ARG A 93 16.49 6.67 18.83
CA ARG A 93 17.69 6.13 19.48
C ARG A 93 18.66 5.50 18.49
N VAL A 94 18.13 4.92 17.39
CA VAL A 94 18.94 4.32 16.33
C VAL A 94 19.53 5.41 15.44
N ASP A 95 18.73 6.44 15.11
CA ASP A 95 19.16 7.62 14.38
C ASP A 95 18.74 8.91 15.12
N PRO A 96 19.60 9.44 16.00
CA PRO A 96 19.34 10.70 16.72
C PRO A 96 19.35 11.95 15.83
N ASN A 97 19.88 11.87 14.62
CA ASN A 97 20.00 13.01 13.70
C ASN A 97 18.84 13.10 12.70
N ALA A 98 17.92 12.13 12.72
CA ALA A 98 16.71 12.18 11.91
C ALA A 98 15.95 13.50 12.16
N ASN A 99 15.53 14.15 11.08
CA ASN A 99 14.84 15.44 11.13
C ASN A 99 13.50 15.45 10.37
N LEU A 100 13.10 14.32 9.78
CA LEU A 100 11.87 14.17 9.00
C LEU A 100 11.15 12.86 9.38
N ALA A 101 9.82 12.94 9.52
CA ALA A 101 8.93 11.80 9.59
C ALA A 101 7.99 11.79 8.37
N LEU A 102 8.06 10.72 7.58
CA LEU A 102 7.08 10.41 6.53
C LEU A 102 5.98 9.53 7.12
N ILE A 103 4.74 10.02 7.09
CA ILE A 103 3.59 9.37 7.73
C ILE A 103 2.69 8.76 6.67
N SER A 104 2.58 7.44 6.70
CA SER A 104 1.80 6.63 5.74
C SER A 104 0.98 5.56 6.48
N VAL A 105 0.28 5.98 7.53
CA VAL A 105 -0.68 5.15 8.30
C VAL A 105 -2.12 5.43 7.82
N PRO A 106 -3.15 4.64 8.19
CA PRO A 106 -4.53 5.00 7.89
C PRO A 106 -4.88 6.42 8.40
N GLY A 107 -5.71 7.16 7.66
CA GLY A 107 -5.99 8.58 7.87
C GLY A 107 -6.39 8.93 9.30
N ASP A 108 -7.23 8.10 9.92
CA ASP A 108 -7.69 8.21 11.32
C ASP A 108 -6.54 8.31 12.34
N PHE A 109 -5.37 7.74 12.03
CA PHE A 109 -4.21 7.74 12.90
C PHE A 109 -3.14 8.77 12.52
N ALA A 110 -3.19 9.31 11.30
CA ALA A 110 -2.14 10.15 10.73
C ALA A 110 -1.89 11.41 11.59
N ALA A 111 -2.96 12.08 12.02
CA ALA A 111 -2.85 13.27 12.87
C ALA A 111 -2.20 12.98 14.23
N ALA A 112 -2.49 11.82 14.83
CA ALA A 112 -1.92 11.42 16.11
C ALA A 112 -0.42 11.13 15.99
N GLU A 113 0.01 10.43 14.93
CA GLU A 113 1.42 10.17 14.64
C GLU A 113 2.18 11.46 14.27
N ALA A 114 1.56 12.36 13.50
CA ALA A 114 2.15 13.66 13.14
C ALA A 114 2.46 14.48 14.39
N ARG A 115 1.52 14.55 15.34
CA ARG A 115 1.73 15.25 16.61
C ARG A 115 2.86 14.62 17.44
N LYS A 116 3.04 13.29 17.40
CA LYS A 116 4.16 12.62 18.10
C LYS A 116 5.50 12.99 17.46
N ALA A 117 5.58 13.00 16.13
CA ALA A 117 6.77 13.38 15.38
C ALA A 117 7.16 14.85 15.60
N LEU A 118 6.20 15.78 15.50
CA LEU A 118 6.42 17.21 15.75
C LEU A 118 6.93 17.47 17.18
N ARG A 119 6.34 16.81 18.19
CA ARG A 119 6.82 16.93 19.59
C ARG A 119 8.22 16.37 19.79
N ALA A 120 8.66 15.46 18.93
CA ALA A 120 10.02 14.93 18.93
C ALA A 120 11.01 15.79 18.14
N GLY A 121 10.57 16.93 17.59
CA GLY A 121 11.42 17.86 16.84
C GLY A 121 11.60 17.52 15.36
N LEU A 122 10.79 16.61 14.81
CA LEU A 122 10.85 16.23 13.40
C LEU A 122 9.94 17.12 12.55
N HIS A 123 10.39 17.44 11.33
CA HIS A 123 9.51 17.85 10.24
C HIS A 123 8.59 16.69 9.86
N VAL A 124 7.41 16.99 9.32
CA VAL A 124 6.42 15.97 8.97
C VAL A 124 5.98 16.13 7.52
N MET A 125 5.97 15.02 6.79
CA MET A 125 5.27 14.86 5.52
C MET A 125 4.17 13.81 5.71
N ILE A 126 2.91 14.18 5.44
CA ILE A 126 1.78 13.26 5.52
C ILE A 126 1.49 12.75 4.10
N PHE A 127 1.73 11.46 3.88
CA PHE A 127 1.32 10.75 2.68
C PHE A 127 -0.03 10.05 2.86
N SER A 128 -0.45 9.82 4.11
CA SER A 128 -1.77 9.29 4.45
C SER A 128 -2.90 10.08 3.79
N ASP A 129 -3.86 9.36 3.22
CA ASP A 129 -5.11 9.91 2.69
C ASP A 129 -6.25 9.78 3.72
N ASN A 130 -7.39 10.43 3.45
CA ASN A 130 -8.59 10.45 4.30
C ASN A 130 -8.31 11.01 5.71
N VAL A 131 -7.52 12.09 5.80
CA VAL A 131 -7.26 12.80 7.06
C VAL A 131 -8.27 13.93 7.20
N SER A 132 -9.03 13.94 8.30
CA SER A 132 -9.97 15.03 8.62
C SER A 132 -9.25 16.39 8.67
N LEU A 133 -9.89 17.41 8.10
CA LEU A 133 -9.49 18.81 8.26
C LEU A 133 -9.99 19.43 9.57
N ASP A 134 -11.02 18.82 10.15
CA ASP A 134 -11.63 19.21 11.43
C ASP A 134 -10.94 18.54 12.62
#